data_AF-A0A5E4RT82-F1
#
_entry.id   AF-A0A5E4RT82-F1
#
_cell.length_a   1.000
_cell.length_b   1.000
_cell.length_c   1.000
_cell.angle_alpha   90.00
_cell.angle_beta   90.00
_cell.angle_gamma   90.00
#
_symmetry.space_group_name_H-M   'P 1'
#
loop_
_entity.id
_entity.type
_entity.pdbx_description
1 polymer ?
#
loop_
_entity_poly.entity_id
_entity_poly.type
_entity_poly.pdbx_seq_one_letter_code
_entity_poly.pdbx_strand_id
1 'polypeptide(L)'
;MVILGKEAMKKTKHALAAFLAGASLFAGAPALAAVTDMPGGPAVNELNFQPPVTKLAQELHSLHTMMLIICLVIFLAVFGVMFYSIFKHRKSKGHQPANFHESTTVEVIWTVVPFIIVILMALPATKTVVAMKDTTNADITIKVTGYQWKWGYDYLKGEGEGIKFLSTLTTPRSQIDGQAPKSNTYLQEVDNPMVVPVNKKVRLITTANDVIHSFYVPAFGIKQDAIPGFVRDTWFKAEKVGEYRGFCTELCGKEHAFMPVVVKVVSEDDYNKWVDSQKKQMAASADDPNKTYTVQELMERGQKVYASNCAVCHQPNGKGGGAFPALDGGKIVNGPVADHISIVLHGKNAMPNWSHLNDVELAAVITFERNSWSNKTGDVVQPAQVREARGNKSANAAGAADAGAAKNS
;
A
#
# COMPACT_ATOMS: atom_id res chain seq x y z
N MET A 1 40.06 -67.40 -27.92
CA MET A 1 39.78 -66.74 -26.64
C MET A 1 40.62 -65.47 -26.59
N VAL A 2 40.02 -64.31 -26.22
CA VAL A 2 40.63 -62.97 -26.11
C VAL A 2 40.96 -62.35 -27.49
N ILE A 3 40.43 -61.22 -27.98
CA ILE A 3 40.34 -59.86 -27.43
C ILE A 3 39.07 -59.18 -28.01
N LEU A 4 37.89 -59.49 -27.48
CA LEU A 4 36.68 -58.63 -27.59
C LEU A 4 36.38 -58.11 -26.17
N GLY A 5 37.33 -57.40 -25.56
CA GLY A 5 37.33 -57.24 -24.10
C GLY A 5 37.49 -55.82 -23.55
N LYS A 6 37.96 -54.84 -24.32
CA LYS A 6 38.25 -53.50 -23.77
C LYS A 6 37.50 -52.38 -24.46
N GLU A 7 37.52 -52.31 -25.78
CA GLU A 7 36.84 -51.26 -26.55
C GLU A 7 35.30 -51.31 -26.44
N ALA A 8 34.71 -52.48 -26.67
CA ALA A 8 33.25 -52.68 -26.56
C ALA A 8 32.73 -52.47 -25.13
N MET A 9 33.54 -52.88 -24.13
CA MET A 9 33.23 -52.71 -22.70
C MET A 9 33.39 -51.24 -22.24
N LYS A 10 34.29 -50.48 -22.88
CA LYS A 10 34.47 -49.04 -22.62
C LYS A 10 33.31 -48.24 -23.21
N LYS A 11 32.88 -48.53 -24.45
CA LYS A 11 31.71 -47.87 -25.08
C LYS A 11 30.39 -48.15 -24.35
N THR A 12 30.17 -49.38 -23.88
CA THR A 12 28.98 -49.72 -23.07
C THR A 12 29.02 -49.09 -21.68
N LYS A 13 30.19 -48.98 -21.03
CA LYS A 13 30.32 -48.24 -19.75
C LYS A 13 30.10 -46.74 -19.90
N HIS A 14 30.52 -46.11 -21.01
CA HIS A 14 30.27 -44.68 -21.26
C HIS A 14 28.80 -44.42 -21.63
N ALA A 15 28.18 -45.31 -22.40
CA ALA A 15 26.75 -45.23 -22.70
C ALA A 15 25.87 -45.44 -21.46
N LEU A 16 26.22 -46.39 -20.58
CA LEU A 16 25.51 -46.65 -19.33
C LEU A 16 25.73 -45.54 -18.29
N ALA A 17 26.95 -44.96 -18.21
CA ALA A 17 27.23 -43.81 -17.36
C ALA A 17 26.50 -42.54 -17.85
N ALA A 18 26.38 -42.32 -19.16
CA ALA A 18 25.59 -41.23 -19.72
C ALA A 18 24.09 -41.43 -19.50
N PHE A 19 23.59 -42.67 -19.58
CA PHE A 19 22.18 -42.99 -19.31
C PHE A 19 21.83 -42.89 -17.82
N LEU A 20 22.73 -43.31 -16.92
CA LEU A 20 22.55 -43.17 -15.47
C LEU A 20 22.77 -41.72 -14.98
N ALA A 21 23.65 -40.94 -15.62
CA ALA A 21 23.77 -39.50 -15.39
C ALA A 21 22.56 -38.71 -15.92
N GLY A 22 21.98 -39.15 -17.06
CA GLY A 22 20.72 -38.61 -17.58
C GLY A 22 19.51 -38.96 -16.69
N ALA A 23 19.44 -40.18 -16.15
CA ALA A 23 18.36 -40.61 -15.27
C ALA A 23 18.43 -39.99 -13.86
N SER A 24 19.63 -39.70 -13.36
CA SER A 24 19.82 -39.00 -12.08
C SER A 24 19.57 -37.49 -12.17
N LEU A 25 19.58 -36.90 -13.37
CA LEU A 25 19.11 -35.52 -13.60
C LEU A 25 17.58 -35.37 -13.55
N PHE A 26 16.82 -36.47 -13.63
CA PHE A 26 15.34 -36.45 -13.53
C PHE A 26 14.79 -36.99 -12.20
N ALA A 27 15.62 -37.60 -11.35
CA ALA A 27 15.19 -38.17 -10.07
C ALA A 27 15.36 -37.23 -8.86
N GLY A 28 15.79 -35.99 -9.09
CA GLY A 28 16.09 -35.00 -8.06
C GLY A 28 15.44 -33.64 -8.31
N ALA A 29 14.31 -33.58 -9.02
CA ALA A 29 13.48 -32.38 -8.95
C ALA A 29 12.98 -32.28 -7.51
N PRO A 30 13.40 -31.28 -6.69
CA PRO A 30 12.59 -30.93 -5.54
C PRO A 30 11.19 -30.71 -6.11
N ALA A 31 10.15 -31.14 -5.40
CA ALA A 31 8.78 -30.81 -5.76
C ALA A 31 8.68 -29.28 -5.88
N LEU A 32 8.93 -28.76 -7.08
CA LEU A 32 8.62 -27.40 -7.47
C LEU A 32 7.12 -27.40 -7.36
N ALA A 33 6.61 -26.85 -6.26
CA ALA A 33 5.19 -26.59 -6.11
C ALA A 33 4.75 -26.00 -7.45
N ALA A 34 3.83 -26.69 -8.13
CA ALA A 34 3.39 -26.28 -9.45
C ALA A 34 3.02 -24.80 -9.36
N VAL A 35 3.68 -23.96 -10.14
CA VAL A 35 3.35 -22.53 -10.18
C VAL A 35 1.97 -22.48 -10.84
N THR A 36 0.95 -22.18 -10.05
CA THR A 36 -0.45 -22.08 -10.48
C THR A 36 -0.88 -20.63 -10.52
N ASP A 37 -1.94 -20.35 -11.27
CA ASP A 37 -2.49 -18.99 -11.32
C ASP A 37 -2.85 -18.50 -9.92
N MET A 38 -2.44 -17.27 -9.63
CA MET A 38 -2.74 -16.64 -8.36
C MET A 38 -4.19 -16.14 -8.39
N PRO A 39 -5.07 -16.59 -7.47
CA PRO A 39 -6.42 -16.04 -7.40
C PRO A 39 -6.38 -14.53 -7.23
N GLY A 40 -7.05 -13.78 -8.11
CA GLY A 40 -7.08 -12.31 -8.01
C GLY A 40 -5.76 -11.58 -8.27
N GLY A 41 -4.71 -12.31 -8.62
CA GLY A 41 -3.39 -11.80 -8.97
C GLY A 41 -3.04 -12.09 -10.44
N PRO A 42 -1.78 -11.89 -10.84
CA PRO A 42 -1.33 -12.23 -12.19
C PRO A 42 -1.37 -13.74 -12.44
N ALA A 43 -1.77 -14.15 -13.65
CA ALA A 43 -1.69 -15.54 -14.08
C ALA A 43 -0.24 -15.94 -14.46
N VAL A 44 0.05 -17.23 -14.42
CA VAL A 44 1.40 -17.74 -14.70
C VAL A 44 1.73 -17.54 -16.17
N ASN A 45 2.86 -16.86 -16.44
CA ASN A 45 3.28 -16.48 -17.80
C ASN A 45 2.25 -15.63 -18.56
N GLU A 46 1.42 -14.86 -17.85
CA GLU A 46 0.50 -13.93 -18.47
C GLU A 46 1.27 -12.82 -19.20
N LEU A 47 1.03 -12.66 -20.50
CA LEU A 47 1.71 -11.68 -21.36
C LEU A 47 0.91 -10.38 -21.53
N ASN A 48 -0.36 -10.39 -21.14
CA ASN A 48 -1.26 -9.24 -21.25
C ASN A 48 -1.61 -8.72 -19.85
N PHE A 49 -2.43 -7.68 -19.78
CA PHE A 49 -2.99 -7.20 -18.53
C PHE A 49 -3.93 -8.24 -17.89
N GLN A 50 -3.98 -8.21 -16.56
CA GLN A 50 -4.93 -9.00 -15.76
C GLN A 50 -6.37 -8.80 -16.25
N PRO A 51 -7.23 -9.83 -16.20
CA PRO A 51 -8.61 -9.73 -16.65
C PRO A 51 -9.36 -8.56 -15.97
N PRO A 52 -9.98 -7.66 -16.74
CA PRO A 52 -10.63 -6.49 -16.18
C PRO A 52 -11.95 -6.87 -15.50
N VAL A 53 -12.23 -6.26 -14.34
CA VAL A 53 -13.48 -6.50 -13.59
C VAL A 53 -14.27 -5.22 -13.32
N THR A 54 -13.88 -4.13 -13.97
CA THR A 54 -14.61 -2.87 -14.01
C THR A 54 -14.81 -2.47 -15.47
N LYS A 55 -15.87 -1.73 -15.77
CA LYS A 55 -16.07 -1.13 -17.10
C LYS A 55 -14.89 -0.23 -17.50
N LEU A 56 -14.32 0.50 -16.55
CA LEU A 56 -13.17 1.35 -16.80
C LEU A 56 -11.94 0.55 -17.23
N ALA A 57 -11.63 -0.55 -16.56
CA ALA A 57 -10.52 -1.43 -16.92
C ALA A 57 -10.73 -2.06 -18.32
N GLN A 58 -11.98 -2.41 -18.67
CA GLN A 58 -12.31 -2.90 -20.01
C GLN A 58 -12.02 -1.85 -21.09
N GLU A 59 -12.39 -0.58 -20.85
CA GLU A 59 -12.07 0.53 -21.77
C GLU A 59 -10.56 0.73 -21.92
N LEU A 60 -9.81 0.69 -20.81
CA LEU A 60 -8.34 0.77 -20.83
C LEU A 60 -7.71 -0.38 -21.63
N HIS A 61 -8.21 -1.61 -21.47
CA HIS A 61 -7.75 -2.77 -22.25
C HIS A 61 -8.03 -2.61 -23.75
N SER A 62 -9.23 -2.13 -24.10
CA SER A 62 -9.61 -1.91 -25.49
C SER A 62 -8.74 -0.82 -26.14
N LEU A 63 -8.51 0.30 -25.43
CA LEU A 63 -7.59 1.35 -25.87
C LEU A 63 -6.17 0.82 -26.06
N HIS A 64 -5.66 0.05 -25.11
CA HIS A 64 -4.33 -0.55 -25.23
C HIS A 64 -4.22 -1.47 -26.44
N THR A 65 -5.22 -2.32 -26.67
CA THR A 65 -5.22 -3.25 -27.81
C THR A 65 -5.31 -2.50 -29.14
N MET A 66 -6.14 -1.46 -29.22
CA MET A 66 -6.19 -0.56 -30.38
C MET A 66 -4.82 0.08 -30.65
N MET A 67 -4.18 0.63 -29.61
CA MET A 67 -2.86 1.26 -29.72
C MET A 67 -1.80 0.25 -30.18
N LEU A 68 -1.79 -0.96 -29.62
CA LEU A 68 -0.86 -2.01 -30.03
C LEU A 68 -1.04 -2.41 -31.49
N ILE A 69 -2.28 -2.51 -31.99
CA ILE A 69 -2.55 -2.80 -33.41
C ILE A 69 -2.00 -1.69 -34.30
N ILE A 70 -2.24 -0.42 -33.95
CA ILE A 70 -1.72 0.73 -34.71
C ILE A 70 -0.19 0.71 -34.71
N CYS A 71 0.44 0.52 -33.56
CA CYS A 71 1.89 0.40 -33.43
C CYS A 71 2.44 -0.76 -34.26
N LEU A 72 1.77 -1.92 -34.28
CA LEU A 72 2.18 -3.07 -35.08
C LEU A 72 2.12 -2.77 -36.59
N VAL A 73 1.07 -2.11 -37.07
CA VAL A 73 0.95 -1.72 -38.48
C VAL A 73 2.07 -0.75 -38.87
N ILE A 74 2.33 0.28 -38.05
CA ILE A 74 3.43 1.23 -38.29
C ILE A 74 4.78 0.51 -38.25
N PHE A 75 4.98 -0.37 -37.26
CA PHE A 75 6.20 -1.17 -37.13
C PHE A 75 6.45 -2.00 -38.40
N LEU A 76 5.45 -2.74 -38.88
CA LEU A 76 5.56 -3.54 -40.11
C LEU A 76 5.83 -2.68 -41.34
N ALA A 77 5.21 -1.49 -41.44
CA ALA A 77 5.46 -0.57 -42.54
C ALA A 77 6.90 -0.04 -42.54
N VAL A 78 7.36 0.47 -41.39
CA VAL A 78 8.72 1.03 -41.24
C VAL A 78 9.78 -0.04 -41.43
N PHE A 79 9.67 -1.17 -40.73
CA PHE A 79 10.62 -2.28 -40.88
C PHE A 79 10.53 -2.90 -42.26
N GLY A 80 9.35 -2.97 -42.87
CA GLY A 80 9.17 -3.42 -44.25
C GLY A 80 9.96 -2.57 -45.25
N VAL A 81 9.82 -1.24 -45.18
CA VAL A 81 10.59 -0.31 -46.04
C VAL A 81 12.09 -0.40 -45.75
N MET A 82 12.49 -0.48 -44.48
CA MET A 82 13.89 -0.62 -44.09
C MET A 82 14.49 -1.92 -44.63
N PHE A 83 13.85 -3.07 -44.40
CA PHE A 83 14.31 -4.36 -44.90
C PHE A 83 14.33 -4.39 -46.43
N TYR A 84 13.30 -3.86 -47.08
CA TYR A 84 13.29 -3.69 -48.53
C TYR A 84 14.53 -2.91 -49.00
N SER A 85 14.82 -1.78 -48.37
CA SER A 85 15.97 -0.96 -48.72
C SER A 85 17.29 -1.70 -48.52
N ILE A 86 17.47 -2.38 -47.37
CA ILE A 86 18.66 -3.18 -47.07
C ILE A 86 18.86 -4.30 -48.12
N PHE A 87 17.81 -5.02 -48.50
CA PHE A 87 17.94 -6.16 -49.41
C PHE A 87 18.02 -5.77 -50.89
N LYS A 88 17.36 -4.68 -51.29
CA LYS A 88 17.29 -4.22 -52.67
C LYS A 88 18.45 -3.29 -53.03
N HIS A 89 18.79 -2.35 -52.14
CA HIS A 89 19.75 -1.28 -52.42
C HIS A 89 21.16 -1.53 -51.87
N ARG A 90 21.46 -2.75 -51.39
CA ARG A 90 22.83 -3.10 -50.94
C ARG A 90 23.85 -3.02 -52.08
N LYS A 91 25.04 -2.50 -51.75
CA LYS A 91 26.20 -2.39 -52.66
C LYS A 91 26.57 -3.73 -53.33
N SER A 92 26.42 -4.85 -52.64
CA SER A 92 26.75 -6.18 -53.19
C SER A 92 25.84 -6.63 -54.34
N LYS A 93 24.69 -5.97 -54.58
CA LYS A 93 23.86 -6.19 -55.78
C LYS A 93 24.17 -5.21 -56.92
N GLY A 94 25.23 -4.41 -56.80
CA GLY A 94 25.60 -3.41 -57.80
C GLY A 94 24.65 -2.21 -57.88
N HIS A 95 23.81 -1.99 -56.86
CA HIS A 95 22.89 -0.85 -56.85
C HIS A 95 23.68 0.47 -56.76
N GLN A 96 23.31 1.43 -57.62
CA GLN A 96 23.93 2.76 -57.66
C GLN A 96 23.05 3.76 -56.90
N PRO A 97 23.63 4.68 -56.13
CA PRO A 97 22.85 5.67 -55.40
C PRO A 97 22.11 6.59 -56.36
N ALA A 98 20.88 6.96 -56.01
CA ALA A 98 20.12 7.98 -56.72
C ALA A 98 20.59 9.40 -56.33
N ASN A 99 20.39 10.38 -57.22
CA ASN A 99 20.84 11.77 -57.05
C ASN A 99 19.72 12.75 -56.64
N PHE A 100 18.64 12.27 -56.01
CA PHE A 100 17.61 13.16 -55.47
C PHE A 100 17.97 13.58 -54.04
N HIS A 101 17.58 14.80 -53.64
CA HIS A 101 17.88 15.35 -52.32
C HIS A 101 16.64 15.54 -51.44
N GLU A 102 15.48 15.80 -52.04
CA GLU A 102 14.24 16.06 -51.31
C GLU A 102 13.01 15.66 -52.13
N SER A 103 11.87 15.55 -51.45
CA SER A 103 10.57 15.42 -52.09
C SER A 103 9.51 16.04 -51.18
N THR A 104 9.12 17.28 -51.48
CA THR A 104 8.10 18.01 -50.72
C THR A 104 6.79 17.21 -50.64
N THR A 105 6.44 16.46 -51.69
CA THR A 105 5.24 15.60 -51.68
C THR A 105 5.34 14.50 -50.62
N VAL A 106 6.48 13.81 -50.52
CA VAL A 106 6.69 12.75 -49.52
C VAL A 106 6.73 13.36 -48.12
N GLU A 107 7.35 14.53 -47.99
CA GLU A 107 7.40 15.29 -46.74
C GLU A 107 6.02 15.65 -46.22
N VAL A 108 5.15 16.19 -47.08
CA VAL A 108 3.77 16.50 -46.70
C VAL A 108 3.02 15.24 -46.28
N ILE A 109 3.17 14.13 -47.01
CA ILE A 109 2.48 12.87 -46.70
C ILE A 109 2.90 12.34 -45.31
N TRP A 110 4.21 12.25 -45.04
CA TRP A 110 4.68 11.72 -43.75
C TRP A 110 4.46 12.65 -42.57
N THR A 111 4.06 13.91 -42.80
CA THR A 111 3.69 14.85 -41.73
C THR A 111 2.20 14.76 -41.46
N VAL A 112 1.38 14.77 -42.51
CA VAL A 112 -0.09 14.73 -42.40
C VAL A 112 -0.58 13.38 -41.89
N VAL A 113 -0.01 12.26 -42.35
CA VAL A 113 -0.47 10.92 -41.95
C VAL A 113 -0.30 10.67 -40.43
N PRO A 114 0.88 10.86 -39.81
CA PRO A 114 1.03 10.73 -38.36
C PRO A 114 0.17 11.71 -37.57
N PHE A 115 0.00 12.94 -38.07
CA PHE A 115 -0.89 13.93 -37.45
C PHE A 115 -2.33 13.41 -37.36
N ILE A 116 -2.89 12.88 -38.45
CA ILE A 116 -4.23 12.29 -38.47
C ILE A 116 -4.32 11.08 -37.53
N ILE A 117 -3.31 10.20 -37.53
CA ILE A 117 -3.27 9.03 -36.64
C ILE A 117 -3.39 9.47 -35.17
N VAL A 118 -2.61 10.47 -34.74
CA VAL A 118 -2.64 10.97 -33.36
C VAL A 118 -4.01 11.58 -33.01
N ILE A 119 -4.61 12.37 -33.91
CA ILE A 119 -5.95 12.93 -33.68
C ILE A 119 -7.00 11.84 -33.48
N LEU A 120 -6.99 10.81 -34.32
CA LEU A 120 -7.95 9.70 -34.21
C LEU A 120 -7.74 8.89 -32.93
N MET A 121 -6.49 8.73 -32.46
CA MET A 121 -6.18 8.07 -31.20
C MET A 121 -6.60 8.89 -29.96
N ALA A 122 -6.52 10.22 -30.05
CA ALA A 122 -6.81 11.10 -28.92
C ALA A 122 -8.29 11.12 -28.53
N LEU A 123 -9.22 10.95 -29.48
CA LEU A 123 -10.67 11.02 -29.24
C LEU A 123 -11.17 9.96 -28.24
N PRO A 124 -10.97 8.64 -28.46
CA PRO A 124 -11.42 7.63 -27.51
C PRO A 124 -10.64 7.69 -26.19
N ALA A 125 -9.34 8.02 -26.22
CA ALA A 125 -8.53 8.18 -25.02
C ALA A 125 -9.06 9.31 -24.11
N THR A 126 -9.42 10.46 -24.69
CA THR A 126 -9.96 11.61 -23.94
C THR A 126 -11.28 11.25 -23.26
N LYS A 127 -12.18 10.53 -23.95
CA LYS A 127 -13.44 10.06 -23.37
C LYS A 127 -13.21 9.20 -22.12
N THR A 128 -12.30 8.23 -22.20
CA THR A 128 -11.98 7.36 -21.06
C THR A 128 -11.31 8.14 -19.93
N VAL A 129 -10.39 9.06 -20.22
CA VAL A 129 -9.76 9.92 -19.19
C VAL A 129 -10.79 10.78 -18.46
N VAL A 130 -11.77 11.35 -19.18
CA VAL A 130 -12.86 12.11 -18.55
C VAL A 130 -13.69 11.19 -17.64
N ALA A 131 -14.04 9.99 -18.08
CA ALA A 131 -14.76 9.02 -17.27
C ALA A 131 -13.98 8.60 -16.01
N MET A 132 -12.65 8.45 -16.10
CA MET A 132 -11.78 8.16 -14.94
C MET A 132 -11.82 9.26 -13.89
N LYS A 133 -12.00 10.52 -14.30
CA LYS A 133 -11.98 11.68 -13.40
C LYS A 133 -13.34 12.03 -12.81
N ASP A 134 -14.43 11.47 -13.33
CA ASP A 134 -15.76 11.67 -12.74
C ASP A 134 -15.95 10.82 -11.48
N THR A 135 -15.61 11.39 -10.33
CA THR A 135 -15.76 10.78 -9.00
C THR A 135 -17.09 11.13 -8.33
N THR A 136 -18.01 11.79 -9.04
CA THR A 136 -19.31 12.20 -8.49
C THR A 136 -20.23 11.00 -8.26
N ASN A 137 -21.29 11.18 -7.45
CA ASN A 137 -22.34 10.17 -7.23
C ASN A 137 -21.82 8.80 -6.76
N ALA A 138 -20.82 8.80 -5.88
CA ALA A 138 -20.31 7.57 -5.27
C ALA A 138 -21.25 7.07 -4.16
N ASP A 139 -21.46 5.75 -4.11
CA ASP A 139 -22.25 5.08 -3.08
C ASP A 139 -21.47 5.00 -1.76
N ILE A 140 -20.15 4.74 -1.86
CA ILE A 140 -19.23 4.62 -0.73
C ILE A 140 -18.00 5.47 -1.01
N THR A 141 -17.50 6.16 0.01
CA THR A 141 -16.23 6.91 -0.03
C THR A 141 -15.27 6.37 1.00
N ILE A 142 -14.10 5.91 0.55
CA ILE A 142 -13.04 5.37 1.41
C ILE A 142 -11.80 6.25 1.23
N LYS A 143 -11.22 6.72 2.34
CA LYS A 143 -9.90 7.33 2.33
C LYS A 143 -8.84 6.23 2.41
N VAL A 144 -7.89 6.28 1.49
CA VAL A 144 -6.73 5.40 1.44
C VAL A 144 -5.51 6.22 1.83
N THR A 145 -4.85 5.84 2.91
CA THR A 145 -3.65 6.54 3.40
C THR A 145 -2.42 5.64 3.28
N GLY A 146 -1.39 6.10 2.58
CA GLY A 146 -0.09 5.43 2.49
C GLY A 146 0.77 5.68 3.74
N TYR A 147 1.37 4.60 4.25
CA TYR A 147 2.38 4.63 5.32
C TYR A 147 3.55 3.71 4.93
N GLN A 148 4.75 3.95 5.43
CA GLN A 148 5.88 3.02 5.35
C GLN A 148 5.63 1.84 6.32
N TRP A 149 5.38 0.62 5.88
CA TRP A 149 5.03 0.14 4.53
C TRP A 149 3.72 -0.66 4.65
N LYS A 150 2.60 0.05 4.66
CA LYS A 150 1.23 -0.45 4.89
C LYS A 150 0.19 0.56 4.39
N TRP A 151 -1.05 0.13 4.28
CA TRP A 151 -2.17 0.99 3.85
C TRP A 151 -3.18 1.17 4.98
N GLY A 152 -3.65 2.40 5.18
CA GLY A 152 -4.79 2.70 6.05
C GLY A 152 -6.06 2.91 5.23
N TYR A 153 -7.17 2.39 5.73
CA TYR A 153 -8.49 2.57 5.13
C TYR A 153 -9.44 3.22 6.14
N ASP A 154 -10.03 4.36 5.78
CA ASP A 154 -11.10 4.99 6.53
C ASP A 154 -12.37 5.04 5.67
N TYR A 155 -13.45 4.40 6.10
CA TYR A 155 -14.75 4.46 5.42
C TYR A 155 -15.43 5.75 5.86
N LEU A 156 -15.38 6.77 4.99
CA LEU A 156 -15.77 8.15 5.32
C LEU A 156 -17.25 8.43 5.11
N LYS A 157 -17.87 7.80 4.12
CA LYS A 157 -19.27 8.05 3.76
C LYS A 157 -19.88 6.80 3.14
N GLY A 158 -21.14 6.56 3.45
CA GLY A 158 -21.93 5.45 2.92
C GLY A 158 -21.99 4.29 3.90
N GLU A 159 -22.40 3.12 3.41
CA GLU A 159 -22.38 1.93 4.25
C GLU A 159 -20.95 1.58 4.66
N GLY A 160 -20.76 1.22 5.93
CA GLY A 160 -19.44 1.07 6.55
C GLY A 160 -18.85 2.35 7.17
N GLU A 161 -19.54 3.49 7.12
CA GLU A 161 -19.05 4.75 7.69
C GLU A 161 -18.58 4.60 9.15
N GLY A 162 -17.40 5.16 9.42
CA GLY A 162 -16.73 5.11 10.72
C GLY A 162 -15.72 3.96 10.86
N ILE A 163 -15.78 2.93 10.01
CA ILE A 163 -14.81 1.83 10.03
C ILE A 163 -13.42 2.34 9.63
N LYS A 164 -12.41 1.96 10.42
CA LYS A 164 -11.02 2.36 10.22
C LYS A 164 -10.08 1.22 10.60
N PHE A 165 -9.10 0.93 9.75
CA PHE A 165 -8.08 -0.06 10.06
C PHE A 165 -6.81 0.13 9.21
N LEU A 166 -5.72 -0.51 9.66
CA LEU A 166 -4.49 -0.64 8.90
C LEU A 166 -4.41 -2.03 8.27
N SER A 167 -3.77 -2.10 7.12
CA SER A 167 -3.59 -3.29 6.31
C SER A 167 -2.12 -3.49 6.02
N THR A 168 -1.55 -4.56 6.56
CA THR A 168 -0.12 -4.87 6.53
C THR A 168 0.09 -6.26 5.91
N LEU A 169 1.23 -6.42 5.24
CA LEU A 169 1.65 -7.71 4.69
C LEU A 169 1.69 -8.81 5.76
N THR A 170 1.10 -9.97 5.46
CA THR A 170 1.09 -11.13 6.37
C THR A 170 2.23 -12.12 6.12
N THR A 171 2.96 -11.98 5.00
CA THR A 171 4.07 -12.88 4.67
C THR A 171 5.14 -12.84 5.77
N PRO A 172 5.44 -13.97 6.43
CA PRO A 172 6.43 -14.01 7.50
C PRO A 172 7.85 -13.72 6.99
N ARG A 173 8.68 -13.13 7.86
CA ARG A 173 10.10 -12.87 7.54
C ARG A 173 10.86 -14.14 7.17
N SER A 174 10.55 -15.29 7.78
CA SER A 174 11.15 -16.57 7.40
C SER A 174 10.91 -16.95 5.93
N GLN A 175 9.76 -16.62 5.33
CA GLN A 175 9.53 -16.85 3.89
C GLN A 175 10.30 -15.84 3.02
N ILE A 176 10.44 -14.59 3.50
CA ILE A 176 11.17 -13.53 2.81
C ILE A 176 12.66 -13.84 2.77
N ASP A 177 13.22 -14.29 3.90
CA ASP A 177 14.63 -14.62 4.09
C ASP A 177 15.01 -16.00 3.50
N GLY A 178 14.08 -16.67 2.80
CA GLY A 178 14.32 -17.95 2.15
C GLY A 178 14.42 -19.15 3.09
N GLN A 179 13.97 -19.00 4.34
CA GLN A 179 14.03 -20.03 5.39
C GLN A 179 12.76 -20.89 5.46
N ALA A 180 11.69 -20.50 4.75
CA ALA A 180 10.42 -21.21 4.70
C ALA A 180 9.86 -21.24 3.26
N PRO A 181 9.05 -22.26 2.90
CA PRO A 181 8.40 -22.34 1.60
C PRO A 181 7.45 -21.15 1.40
N LYS A 182 7.38 -20.67 0.15
CA LYS A 182 6.55 -19.53 -0.26
C LYS A 182 5.17 -20.01 -0.67
N SER A 183 4.12 -19.34 -0.21
CA SER A 183 2.75 -19.62 -0.67
C SER A 183 2.51 -19.10 -2.09
N ASN A 184 1.41 -19.52 -2.72
CA ASN A 184 1.01 -19.00 -4.04
C ASN A 184 0.71 -17.50 -4.01
N THR A 185 0.45 -16.91 -2.84
CA THR A 185 0.14 -15.49 -2.65
C THR A 185 1.25 -14.76 -1.89
N TYR A 186 2.47 -15.30 -1.92
CA TYR A 186 3.67 -14.69 -1.34
C TYR A 186 3.79 -13.21 -1.73
N LEU A 187 3.97 -12.34 -0.72
CA LEU A 187 4.02 -10.87 -0.83
C LEU A 187 2.73 -10.18 -1.27
N GLN A 188 1.60 -10.88 -1.36
CA GLN A 188 0.33 -10.34 -1.87
C GLN A 188 -0.87 -10.57 -0.94
N GLU A 189 -0.62 -10.97 0.30
CA GLU A 189 -1.65 -11.11 1.33
C GLU A 189 -1.51 -10.06 2.42
N VAL A 190 -2.65 -9.66 2.98
CA VAL A 190 -2.73 -8.70 4.08
C VAL A 190 -3.57 -9.25 5.23
N ASP A 191 -3.40 -8.68 6.41
CA ASP A 191 -4.15 -9.02 7.60
C ASP A 191 -5.60 -8.53 7.52
N ASN A 192 -5.79 -7.31 7.02
CA ASN A 192 -7.08 -6.65 6.91
C ASN A 192 -7.30 -6.15 5.47
N PRO A 193 -8.02 -6.88 4.61
CA PRO A 193 -8.32 -6.43 3.25
C PRO A 193 -9.35 -5.30 3.24
N MET A 194 -9.31 -4.43 2.22
CA MET A 194 -10.39 -3.47 1.97
C MET A 194 -11.62 -4.23 1.44
N VAL A 195 -12.75 -4.17 2.12
CA VAL A 195 -13.97 -4.89 1.73
C VAL A 195 -14.96 -3.92 1.10
N VAL A 196 -15.50 -4.27 -0.06
CA VAL A 196 -16.47 -3.44 -0.78
C VAL A 196 -17.57 -4.29 -1.41
N PRO A 197 -18.79 -3.77 -1.58
CA PRO A 197 -19.85 -4.48 -2.29
C PRO A 197 -19.66 -4.41 -3.81
N VAL A 198 -20.05 -5.49 -4.49
CA VAL A 198 -20.13 -5.54 -5.95
C VAL A 198 -21.16 -4.54 -6.47
N ASN A 199 -20.97 -4.04 -7.69
CA ASN A 199 -21.87 -3.15 -8.43
C ASN A 199 -22.16 -1.77 -7.82
N LYS A 200 -21.44 -1.36 -6.77
CA LYS A 200 -21.48 0.00 -6.21
C LYS A 200 -20.28 0.82 -6.67
N LYS A 201 -20.48 2.12 -6.86
CA LYS A 201 -19.42 3.09 -7.19
C LYS A 201 -18.69 3.46 -5.90
N VAL A 202 -17.44 3.02 -5.79
CA VAL A 202 -16.55 3.32 -4.65
C VAL A 202 -15.60 4.45 -5.06
N ARG A 203 -15.69 5.59 -4.37
CA ARG A 203 -14.72 6.68 -4.49
C ARG A 203 -13.58 6.44 -3.50
N LEU A 204 -12.36 6.48 -4.00
CA LEU A 204 -11.15 6.43 -3.19
C LEU A 204 -10.55 7.83 -3.09
N ILE A 205 -10.34 8.27 -1.86
CA ILE A 205 -9.66 9.52 -1.53
C ILE A 205 -8.25 9.16 -1.06
N THR A 206 -7.24 9.41 -1.87
CA THR A 206 -5.88 8.91 -1.66
C THR A 206 -4.93 10.00 -1.17
N THR A 207 -4.19 9.71 -0.10
CA THR A 207 -3.16 10.58 0.49
C THR A 207 -2.08 9.74 1.20
N ALA A 208 -1.05 10.37 1.75
CA ALA A 208 0.00 9.69 2.54
C ALA A 208 0.37 10.49 3.79
N ASN A 209 0.90 9.79 4.79
CA ASN A 209 1.34 10.40 6.05
C ASN A 209 2.85 10.56 6.18
N ASP A 210 3.65 9.98 5.27
CA ASP A 210 5.11 10.01 5.33
C ASP A 210 5.75 10.41 3.98
N VAL A 211 5.95 9.46 3.07
CA VAL A 211 6.55 9.66 1.74
C VAL A 211 5.50 9.46 0.65
N ILE A 212 5.88 9.65 -0.61
CA ILE A 212 4.98 9.37 -1.73
C ILE A 212 4.82 7.84 -1.88
N HIS A 213 3.58 7.40 -2.03
CA HIS A 213 3.21 6.04 -2.44
C HIS A 213 2.30 6.12 -3.68
N SER A 214 1.91 4.98 -4.26
CA SER A 214 0.88 4.96 -5.31
C SER A 214 0.01 3.73 -5.18
N PHE A 215 -1.27 3.95 -4.91
CA PHE A 215 -2.27 2.90 -4.75
C PHE A 215 -2.69 2.38 -6.14
N TYR A 216 -2.46 1.09 -6.40
CA TYR A 216 -2.74 0.47 -7.69
C TYR A 216 -3.47 -0.86 -7.52
N VAL A 217 -4.58 -1.05 -8.24
CA VAL A 217 -5.28 -2.33 -8.37
C VAL A 217 -5.48 -2.62 -9.87
N PRO A 218 -4.64 -3.46 -10.50
CA PRO A 218 -4.63 -3.68 -11.95
C PRO A 218 -5.99 -4.10 -12.52
N ALA A 219 -6.63 -5.11 -11.93
CA ALA A 219 -7.93 -5.63 -12.39
C ALA A 219 -9.05 -4.57 -12.39
N PHE A 220 -8.89 -3.49 -11.62
CA PHE A 220 -9.83 -2.38 -11.55
C PHE A 220 -9.49 -1.23 -12.50
N GLY A 221 -8.27 -1.20 -13.06
CA GLY A 221 -7.81 -0.12 -13.91
C GLY A 221 -7.57 1.19 -13.15
N ILE A 222 -7.34 1.13 -11.83
CA ILE A 222 -7.12 2.31 -10.99
C ILE A 222 -5.68 2.37 -10.50
N LYS A 223 -5.03 3.51 -10.71
CA LYS A 223 -3.74 3.89 -10.12
C LYS A 223 -3.85 5.34 -9.65
N GLN A 224 -3.46 5.64 -8.41
CA GLN A 224 -3.42 7.01 -7.92
C GLN A 224 -2.32 7.20 -6.89
N ASP A 225 -1.46 8.19 -7.12
CA ASP A 225 -0.41 8.56 -6.16
C ASP A 225 -1.03 9.08 -4.87
N ALA A 226 -0.46 8.62 -3.76
CA ALA A 226 -0.68 9.05 -2.40
C ALA A 226 0.45 10.02 -2.01
N ILE A 227 0.14 11.31 -1.99
CA ILE A 227 1.14 12.37 -1.80
C ILE A 227 0.88 13.06 -0.44
N PRO A 228 1.88 13.16 0.45
CA PRO A 228 1.72 13.87 1.71
C PRO A 228 1.27 15.32 1.51
N GLY A 229 0.25 15.74 2.25
CA GLY A 229 -0.31 17.10 2.17
C GLY A 229 -1.28 17.34 1.00
N PHE A 230 -1.48 16.37 0.11
CA PHE A 230 -2.46 16.44 -0.97
C PHE A 230 -3.47 15.31 -0.88
N VAL A 231 -4.67 15.58 -1.38
CA VAL A 231 -5.75 14.60 -1.48
C VAL A 231 -6.12 14.46 -2.94
N ARG A 232 -6.05 13.24 -3.47
CA ARG A 232 -6.39 12.94 -4.87
C ARG A 232 -7.43 11.85 -4.93
N ASP A 233 -8.39 12.01 -5.84
CA ASP A 233 -9.48 11.07 -5.96
C ASP A 233 -9.34 10.16 -7.18
N THR A 234 -9.77 8.92 -7.00
CA THR A 234 -10.08 7.98 -8.06
C THR A 234 -11.36 7.23 -7.71
N TRP A 235 -11.87 6.40 -8.60
CA TRP A 235 -13.05 5.59 -8.33
C TRP A 235 -13.03 4.28 -9.10
N PHE A 236 -13.77 3.30 -8.62
CA PHE A 236 -14.06 2.08 -9.35
C PHE A 236 -15.46 1.57 -9.05
N LYS A 237 -15.96 0.68 -9.91
CA LYS A 237 -17.17 -0.12 -9.70
C LYS A 237 -16.88 -1.53 -10.15
N ALA A 238 -16.64 -2.43 -9.18
CA ALA A 238 -16.34 -3.83 -9.46
C ALA A 238 -17.64 -4.56 -9.86
N GLU A 239 -17.60 -5.32 -10.95
CA GLU A 239 -18.75 -6.02 -11.53
C GLU A 239 -18.76 -7.51 -11.16
N LYS A 240 -17.70 -8.00 -10.48
CA LYS A 240 -17.52 -9.39 -10.10
C LYS A 240 -17.08 -9.50 -8.64
N VAL A 241 -17.66 -10.46 -7.93
CA VAL A 241 -17.26 -10.86 -6.57
C VAL A 241 -15.92 -11.60 -6.67
N GLY A 242 -15.03 -11.34 -5.73
CA GLY A 242 -13.71 -11.94 -5.68
C GLY A 242 -12.73 -11.16 -4.81
N GLU A 243 -11.51 -11.67 -4.69
CA GLU A 243 -10.38 -10.94 -4.12
C GLU A 243 -9.51 -10.43 -5.26
N TYR A 244 -9.05 -9.19 -5.15
CA TYR A 244 -8.24 -8.53 -6.17
C TYR A 244 -6.99 -7.96 -5.50
N ARG A 245 -5.84 -8.30 -6.07
CA ARG A 245 -4.53 -7.93 -5.53
C ARG A 245 -4.00 -6.69 -6.25
N GLY A 246 -3.34 -5.85 -5.48
CA GLY A 246 -2.78 -4.58 -5.90
C GLY A 246 -1.46 -4.30 -5.18
N PHE A 247 -0.83 -3.18 -5.54
CA PHE A 247 0.55 -2.90 -5.17
C PHE A 247 0.79 -1.41 -4.93
N CYS A 248 1.82 -1.11 -4.13
CA CYS A 248 2.45 0.19 -4.20
C CYS A 248 3.25 0.30 -5.51
N THR A 249 3.05 1.39 -6.25
CA THR A 249 3.69 1.61 -7.56
C THR A 249 4.44 2.94 -7.64
N GLU A 250 4.91 3.44 -6.50
CA GLU A 250 5.82 4.57 -6.36
C GLU A 250 6.88 4.21 -5.32
N LEU A 251 8.16 4.41 -5.64
CA LEU A 251 9.27 3.98 -4.79
C LEU A 251 9.24 4.70 -3.44
N CYS A 252 8.90 3.97 -2.38
CA CYS A 252 8.65 4.54 -1.04
C CYS A 252 9.64 4.06 0.05
N GLY A 253 10.78 3.50 -0.35
CA GLY A 253 11.88 3.11 0.54
C GLY A 253 12.13 1.59 0.60
N LYS A 254 12.85 1.16 1.66
CA LYS A 254 13.39 -0.21 1.79
C LYS A 254 12.35 -1.31 1.53
N GLU A 255 11.17 -1.19 2.13
CA GLU A 255 10.15 -2.24 2.04
C GLU A 255 9.06 -1.91 0.99
N HIS A 256 9.40 -1.13 -0.05
CA HIS A 256 8.47 -0.75 -1.13
C HIS A 256 7.73 -1.95 -1.74
N ALA A 257 8.41 -3.07 -1.96
CA ALA A 257 7.82 -4.30 -2.51
C ALA A 257 6.98 -5.12 -1.51
N PHE A 258 6.85 -4.68 -0.26
CA PHE A 258 6.25 -5.44 0.84
C PHE A 258 5.00 -4.76 1.43
N MET A 259 4.32 -3.92 0.64
CA MET A 259 3.07 -3.26 1.02
C MET A 259 1.95 -3.48 -0.02
N PRO A 260 1.47 -4.73 -0.16
CA PRO A 260 0.42 -5.06 -1.11
C PRO A 260 -0.92 -4.44 -0.71
N VAL A 261 -1.83 -4.47 -1.66
CA VAL A 261 -3.24 -4.12 -1.50
C VAL A 261 -4.06 -5.38 -1.75
N VAL A 262 -5.04 -5.66 -0.91
CA VAL A 262 -6.07 -6.66 -1.20
C VAL A 262 -7.43 -6.01 -1.07
N VAL A 263 -8.22 -6.10 -2.14
CA VAL A 263 -9.61 -5.66 -2.16
C VAL A 263 -10.51 -6.88 -2.29
N LYS A 264 -11.38 -7.07 -1.30
CA LYS A 264 -12.39 -8.13 -1.30
C LYS A 264 -13.73 -7.54 -1.75
N VAL A 265 -14.14 -7.89 -2.96
CA VAL A 265 -15.45 -7.54 -3.50
C VAL A 265 -16.43 -8.63 -3.13
N VAL A 266 -17.48 -8.30 -2.40
CA VAL A 266 -18.47 -9.25 -1.87
C VAL A 266 -19.87 -8.92 -2.36
N SER A 267 -20.83 -9.82 -2.10
CA SER A 267 -22.25 -9.53 -2.30
C SER A 267 -22.70 -8.39 -1.36
N GLU A 268 -23.80 -7.72 -1.68
CA GLU A 268 -24.36 -6.67 -0.80
C GLU A 268 -24.70 -7.25 0.58
N ASP A 269 -25.35 -8.42 0.65
CA ASP A 269 -25.66 -9.09 1.92
C ASP A 269 -24.41 -9.40 2.76
N ASP A 270 -23.33 -9.88 2.14
CA ASP A 270 -22.10 -10.19 2.86
C ASP A 270 -21.33 -8.93 3.26
N TYR A 271 -21.45 -7.86 2.47
CA TYR A 271 -20.92 -6.56 2.85
C TYR A 271 -21.60 -6.05 4.13
N ASN A 272 -22.93 -6.11 4.17
CA ASN A 272 -23.71 -5.62 5.31
C ASN A 272 -23.38 -6.41 6.59
N LYS A 273 -23.27 -7.74 6.47
CA LYS A 273 -22.81 -8.61 7.59
C LYS A 273 -21.40 -8.24 8.04
N TRP A 274 -20.49 -7.97 7.11
CA TRP A 274 -19.13 -7.55 7.45
C TRP A 274 -19.12 -6.20 8.17
N VAL A 275 -19.88 -5.21 7.67
CA VAL A 275 -20.04 -3.90 8.30
C VAL A 275 -20.60 -4.03 9.71
N ASP A 276 -21.65 -4.82 9.91
CA ASP A 276 -22.23 -5.06 11.23
C ASP A 276 -21.24 -5.71 12.20
N SER A 277 -20.46 -6.68 11.71
CA SER A 277 -19.40 -7.32 12.49
C SER A 277 -18.32 -6.31 12.89
N GLN A 278 -17.86 -5.48 11.95
CA GLN A 278 -16.88 -4.43 12.22
C GLN A 278 -17.41 -3.40 13.22
N LYS A 279 -18.65 -2.93 13.06
CA LYS A 279 -19.28 -2.01 14.01
C LYS A 279 -19.41 -2.61 15.41
N LYS A 280 -19.76 -3.90 15.51
CA LYS A 280 -19.79 -4.61 16.80
C LYS A 280 -18.40 -4.74 17.41
N GLN A 281 -17.39 -5.07 16.62
CA GLN A 281 -16.00 -5.14 17.10
C GLN A 281 -15.50 -3.78 17.56
N MET A 282 -15.80 -2.72 16.81
CA MET A 282 -15.49 -1.35 17.19
C MET A 282 -16.23 -0.92 18.44
N ALA A 283 -17.50 -1.29 18.61
CA ALA A 283 -18.29 -1.01 19.81
C ALA A 283 -17.82 -1.81 21.02
N ALA A 284 -17.42 -3.07 20.83
CA ALA A 284 -16.84 -3.91 21.88
C ALA A 284 -15.43 -3.45 22.29
N SER A 285 -14.69 -2.88 21.34
CA SER A 285 -13.40 -2.23 21.58
C SER A 285 -13.55 -0.74 21.90
N ALA A 286 -14.78 -0.22 21.93
CA ALA A 286 -15.03 1.17 22.21
C ALA A 286 -14.78 1.38 23.69
N ASP A 287 -13.75 2.15 23.92
CA ASP A 287 -13.45 2.71 25.21
C ASP A 287 -14.63 3.57 25.67
N ASP A 288 -15.24 3.22 26.81
CA ASP A 288 -16.31 3.99 27.42
C ASP A 288 -15.69 5.10 28.27
N PRO A 289 -15.66 6.36 27.82
CA PRO A 289 -15.03 7.45 28.56
C PRO A 289 -15.79 7.81 29.86
N ASN A 290 -16.99 7.25 30.08
CA ASN A 290 -17.77 7.42 31.30
C ASN A 290 -17.60 6.25 32.29
N LYS A 291 -17.02 5.13 31.86
CA LYS A 291 -16.66 4.03 32.74
C LYS A 291 -15.54 4.48 33.69
N THR A 292 -15.67 4.15 34.96
CA THR A 292 -14.54 4.19 35.90
C THR A 292 -13.70 2.93 35.70
N TYR A 293 -12.47 3.10 35.24
CA TYR A 293 -11.55 1.99 35.00
C TYR A 293 -10.75 1.68 36.27
N THR A 294 -10.48 0.39 36.48
CA THR A 294 -9.62 -0.07 37.57
C THR A 294 -8.15 0.26 37.28
N VAL A 295 -7.33 0.32 38.34
CA VAL A 295 -5.89 0.53 38.21
C VAL A 295 -5.25 -0.52 37.32
N GLN A 296 -5.64 -1.79 37.48
CA GLN A 296 -5.09 -2.89 36.69
C GLN A 296 -5.41 -2.72 35.19
N GLU A 297 -6.66 -2.40 34.83
CA GLU A 297 -7.05 -2.16 33.44
C GLU A 297 -6.23 -1.02 32.81
N LEU A 298 -6.05 0.08 33.54
CA LEU A 298 -5.29 1.24 33.08
C LEU A 298 -3.78 0.97 33.04
N MET A 299 -3.23 0.20 33.96
CA MET A 299 -1.81 -0.18 33.98
C MET A 299 -1.46 -1.10 32.79
N GLU A 300 -2.26 -2.15 32.55
CA GLU A 300 -2.03 -3.09 31.44
C GLU A 300 -2.16 -2.40 30.07
N ARG A 301 -3.16 -1.54 29.92
CA ARG A 301 -3.34 -0.76 28.69
C ARG A 301 -2.28 0.33 28.57
N GLY A 302 -1.99 1.04 29.65
CA GLY A 302 -1.02 2.14 29.69
C GLY A 302 0.38 1.67 29.34
N GLN A 303 0.77 0.48 29.76
CA GLN A 303 2.03 -0.14 29.37
C GLN A 303 2.13 -0.34 27.85
N LYS A 304 1.05 -0.80 27.20
CA LYS A 304 1.00 -0.99 25.74
C LYS A 304 1.08 0.35 25.02
N VAL A 305 0.28 1.33 25.45
CA VAL A 305 0.31 2.69 24.88
C VAL A 305 1.71 3.31 25.06
N TYR A 306 2.33 3.17 26.22
CA TYR A 306 3.68 3.63 26.50
C TYR A 306 4.71 2.99 25.57
N ALA A 307 4.68 1.66 25.43
CA ALA A 307 5.60 0.93 24.59
C ALA A 307 5.48 1.32 23.10
N SER A 308 4.26 1.54 22.61
CA SER A 308 4.01 1.91 21.22
C SER A 308 4.36 3.36 20.88
N ASN A 309 4.26 4.28 21.85
CA ASN A 309 4.26 5.73 21.56
C ASN A 309 5.37 6.51 22.28
N CYS A 310 5.66 6.16 23.53
CA CYS A 310 6.44 7.01 24.44
C CYS A 310 7.87 6.48 24.66
N ALA A 311 8.02 5.15 24.67
CA ALA A 311 9.26 4.46 25.00
C ALA A 311 10.42 4.76 24.02
N VAL A 312 10.13 5.19 22.78
CA VAL A 312 11.15 5.56 21.80
C VAL A 312 12.00 6.75 22.27
N CYS A 313 11.40 7.69 23.02
CA CYS A 313 12.10 8.86 23.57
C CYS A 313 12.43 8.70 25.05
N HIS A 314 11.49 8.15 25.84
CA HIS A 314 11.64 8.05 27.30
C HIS A 314 12.26 6.74 27.79
N GLN A 315 12.64 5.86 26.86
CA GLN A 315 13.15 4.50 27.09
C GLN A 315 12.12 3.56 27.76
N PRO A 316 12.19 2.23 27.54
CA PRO A 316 11.28 1.28 28.20
C PRO A 316 11.33 1.32 29.74
N ASN A 317 12.46 1.75 30.31
CA ASN A 317 12.68 1.88 31.75
C ASN A 317 12.36 3.27 32.31
N GLY A 318 11.83 4.19 31.50
CA GLY A 318 11.46 5.54 31.91
C GLY A 318 12.63 6.48 32.21
N LYS A 319 13.88 6.08 31.96
CA LYS A 319 15.07 6.89 32.29
C LYS A 319 15.34 8.03 31.30
N GLY A 320 14.70 8.02 30.14
CA GLY A 320 14.99 8.98 29.07
C GLY A 320 16.43 8.86 28.55
N GLY A 321 16.86 9.83 27.74
CA GLY A 321 18.21 9.85 27.18
C GLY A 321 18.50 11.11 26.38
N GLY A 322 19.72 11.64 26.51
CA GLY A 322 20.12 12.87 25.81
C GLY A 322 19.21 14.06 26.15
N ALA A 323 18.51 14.58 25.14
CA ALA A 323 17.57 15.70 25.28
C ALA A 323 16.19 15.31 25.84
N PHE A 324 15.89 14.01 25.99
CA PHE A 324 14.59 13.51 26.46
C PHE A 324 14.63 13.25 27.97
N PRO A 325 13.77 13.90 28.77
CA PRO A 325 13.82 13.81 30.23
C PRO A 325 13.40 12.43 30.74
N ALA A 326 13.89 12.08 31.93
CA ALA A 326 13.43 10.92 32.68
C ALA A 326 11.98 11.11 33.17
N LEU A 327 11.17 10.08 32.98
CA LEU A 327 9.83 9.96 33.57
C LEU A 327 9.89 9.27 34.94
N ASP A 328 10.83 8.33 35.11
CA ASP A 328 11.12 7.69 36.40
C ASP A 328 11.74 8.70 37.38
N GLY A 329 11.03 8.96 38.50
CA GLY A 329 11.40 10.01 39.47
C GLY A 329 11.18 11.44 38.95
N GLY A 330 10.53 11.62 37.79
CA GLY A 330 10.34 12.92 37.15
C GLY A 330 9.40 13.85 37.91
N LYS A 331 9.67 15.16 37.89
CA LYS A 331 8.85 16.18 38.59
C LYS A 331 7.42 16.29 38.05
N ILE A 332 7.22 16.09 36.75
CA ILE A 332 5.90 16.12 36.13
C ILE A 332 5.11 14.86 36.49
N VAL A 333 5.76 13.69 36.40
CA VAL A 333 5.13 12.41 36.69
C VAL A 333 4.74 12.28 38.15
N ASN A 334 5.53 12.79 39.09
CA ASN A 334 5.21 12.79 40.52
C ASN A 334 4.52 14.08 41.02
N GLY A 335 4.29 15.06 40.13
CA GLY A 335 3.63 16.34 40.43
C GLY A 335 2.11 16.26 40.29
N PRO A 336 1.40 17.40 40.22
CA PRO A 336 -0.05 17.42 40.03
C PRO A 336 -0.51 16.67 38.78
N VAL A 337 -1.58 15.88 38.89
CA VAL A 337 -2.13 15.09 37.77
C VAL A 337 -2.50 15.97 36.58
N ALA A 338 -3.07 17.16 36.82
CA ALA A 338 -3.48 18.08 35.77
C ALA A 338 -2.31 18.55 34.88
N ASP A 339 -1.14 18.80 35.47
CA ASP A 339 0.06 19.21 34.74
C ASP A 339 0.58 18.08 33.86
N HIS A 340 0.51 16.85 34.37
CA HIS A 340 0.91 15.67 33.62
C HIS A 340 -0.02 15.43 32.42
N ILE A 341 -1.34 15.51 32.62
CA ILE A 341 -2.34 15.43 31.56
C ILE A 341 -2.08 16.51 30.50
N SER A 342 -1.81 17.76 30.93
CA SER A 342 -1.57 18.89 30.02
C SER A 342 -0.33 18.67 29.14
N ILE A 343 0.79 18.22 29.72
CA ILE A 343 2.03 17.97 28.98
C ILE A 343 1.85 16.85 27.96
N VAL A 344 1.16 15.77 28.29
CA VAL A 344 0.93 14.66 27.35
C VAL A 344 -0.04 15.09 26.24
N LEU A 345 -1.11 15.79 26.58
CA LEU A 345 -2.10 16.27 25.61
C LEU A 345 -1.53 17.26 24.60
N HIS A 346 -0.68 18.18 25.04
CA HIS A 346 -0.23 19.32 24.22
C HIS A 346 1.23 19.21 23.75
N GLY A 347 2.01 18.30 24.32
CA GLY A 347 3.44 18.23 24.08
C GLY A 347 4.19 19.44 24.69
N LYS A 348 5.51 19.41 24.61
CA LYS A 348 6.38 20.51 25.04
C LYS A 348 7.73 20.41 24.33
N ASN A 349 8.20 21.52 23.76
CA ASN A 349 9.44 21.58 22.98
C ASN A 349 9.43 20.53 21.84
N ALA A 350 10.36 19.56 21.89
CA ALA A 350 10.46 18.47 20.91
C ALA A 350 9.49 17.30 21.16
N MET A 351 8.78 17.28 22.30
CA MET A 351 7.75 16.26 22.56
C MET A 351 6.48 16.59 21.77
N PRO A 352 6.01 15.69 20.88
CA PRO A 352 4.79 15.91 20.11
C PRO A 352 3.56 15.93 21.02
N ASN A 353 2.46 16.51 20.53
CA ASN A 353 1.17 16.44 21.21
C ASN A 353 0.50 15.08 20.94
N TRP A 354 -0.11 14.49 21.98
CA TRP A 354 -0.79 13.20 21.89
C TRP A 354 -2.32 13.33 21.87
N SER A 355 -2.83 14.49 21.45
CA SER A 355 -4.27 14.77 21.39
C SER A 355 -5.05 13.86 20.42
N HIS A 356 -4.37 13.07 19.59
CA HIS A 356 -4.99 12.10 18.68
C HIS A 356 -5.32 10.75 19.35
N LEU A 357 -4.69 10.41 20.48
CA LEU A 357 -5.10 9.25 21.29
C LEU A 357 -6.47 9.50 21.93
N ASN A 358 -7.23 8.46 22.26
CA ASN A 358 -8.51 8.64 22.93
C ASN A 358 -8.33 8.93 24.43
N ASP A 359 -9.42 9.33 25.12
CA ASP A 359 -9.36 9.73 26.54
C ASP A 359 -8.92 8.59 27.47
N VAL A 360 -9.26 7.35 27.13
CA VAL A 360 -8.90 6.16 27.92
C VAL A 360 -7.44 5.77 27.71
N GLU A 361 -6.93 5.88 26.48
CA GLU A 361 -5.51 5.63 26.18
C GLU A 361 -4.60 6.61 26.92
N LEU A 362 -4.99 7.89 26.94
CA LEU A 362 -4.27 8.94 27.67
C LEU A 362 -4.35 8.73 29.19
N ALA A 363 -5.55 8.44 29.71
CA ALA A 363 -5.73 8.11 31.11
C ALA A 363 -4.88 6.88 31.52
N ALA A 364 -4.83 5.87 30.66
CA ALA A 364 -4.06 4.65 30.88
C ALA A 364 -2.55 4.92 30.89
N VAL A 365 -2.00 5.59 29.87
CA VAL A 365 -0.55 5.84 29.80
C VAL A 365 -0.06 6.72 30.95
N ILE A 366 -0.84 7.73 31.33
CA ILE A 366 -0.51 8.61 32.46
C ILE A 366 -0.56 7.83 33.77
N THR A 367 -1.59 7.00 33.97
CA THR A 367 -1.68 6.11 35.15
C THR A 367 -0.49 5.16 35.22
N PHE A 368 -0.09 4.59 34.08
CA PHE A 368 1.09 3.72 33.99
C PHE A 368 2.37 4.45 34.39
N GLU A 369 2.66 5.61 33.79
CA GLU A 369 3.88 6.38 34.09
C GLU A 369 3.97 6.79 35.57
N ARG A 370 2.83 7.15 36.17
CA ARG A 370 2.71 7.58 37.58
C ARG A 370 2.86 6.46 38.61
N ASN A 371 2.75 5.20 38.19
CA ASN A 371 2.81 4.02 39.08
C ASN A 371 3.89 2.99 38.69
N SER A 372 4.66 3.29 37.64
CA SER A 372 5.76 2.44 37.15
C SER A 372 7.11 2.86 37.69
N TRP A 373 8.06 1.92 37.65
CA TRP A 373 9.44 2.14 38.09
C TRP A 373 9.50 2.60 39.56
N SER A 374 10.23 3.68 39.87
CA SER A 374 10.27 4.28 41.21
C SER A 374 9.06 5.20 41.49
N ASN A 375 8.23 5.52 40.49
CA ASN A 375 7.02 6.30 40.70
C ASN A 375 5.96 5.43 41.39
N LYS A 376 5.52 5.85 42.57
CA LYS A 376 4.50 5.17 43.40
C LYS A 376 3.49 6.16 43.94
N THR A 377 2.94 6.97 43.03
CA THR A 377 2.00 8.04 43.40
C THR A 377 0.66 7.48 43.90
N GLY A 378 0.25 6.30 43.42
CA GLY A 378 -1.07 5.72 43.70
C GLY A 378 -2.20 6.38 42.91
N ASP A 379 -1.89 7.37 42.08
CA ASP A 379 -2.89 8.11 41.31
C ASP A 379 -3.42 7.28 40.14
N VAL A 380 -4.73 7.36 39.95
CA VAL A 380 -5.45 6.66 38.88
C VAL A 380 -6.15 7.71 38.05
N VAL A 381 -5.57 8.03 36.89
CA VAL A 381 -6.15 9.03 35.99
C VAL A 381 -7.30 8.37 35.24
N GLN A 382 -8.49 8.95 35.37
CA GLN A 382 -9.69 8.48 34.70
C GLN A 382 -9.91 9.20 33.37
N PRO A 383 -10.55 8.56 32.37
CA PRO A 383 -10.83 9.17 31.08
C PRO A 383 -11.61 10.48 31.18
N ALA A 384 -12.54 10.58 32.15
CA ALA A 384 -13.29 11.80 32.41
C ALA A 384 -12.40 13.01 32.73
N GLN A 385 -11.29 12.81 33.44
CA GLN A 385 -10.34 13.88 33.79
C GLN A 385 -9.57 14.37 32.56
N VAL A 386 -9.22 13.45 31.65
CA VAL A 386 -8.58 13.79 30.37
C VAL A 386 -9.55 14.56 29.47
N ARG A 387 -10.81 14.11 29.41
CA ARG A 387 -11.86 14.77 28.65
C ARG A 387 -12.12 16.20 29.12
N GLU A 388 -12.17 16.41 30.43
CA GLU A 388 -12.29 17.74 31.04
C GLU A 388 -11.09 18.63 30.67
N ALA A 389 -9.86 18.10 30.77
CA ALA A 389 -8.65 18.82 30.39
C ALA A 389 -8.63 19.20 28.89
N ARG A 390 -9.18 18.35 28.01
CA ARG A 390 -9.36 18.67 26.58
C ARG A 390 -10.37 19.80 26.35
N GLY A 391 -11.45 19.83 27.14
CA GLY A 391 -12.51 20.84 27.04
C GLY A 391 -12.11 22.22 27.58
N ASN A 392 -11.21 22.27 28.57
CA ASN A 392 -10.80 23.50 29.27
C ASN A 392 -9.80 24.40 28.51
N LYS A 393 -9.69 24.27 27.17
CA LYS A 393 -8.84 25.12 26.31
C LYS A 393 -9.10 26.64 26.43
N SER A 394 -10.22 27.07 27.02
CA SER A 394 -10.57 28.49 27.16
C SER A 394 -10.00 29.19 28.40
N ALA A 395 -9.48 28.47 29.41
CA ALA A 395 -9.01 29.11 30.65
C ALA A 395 -7.49 29.43 30.65
N ASN A 396 -6.67 28.58 30.03
CA ASN A 396 -5.20 28.72 30.06
C ASN A 396 -4.62 29.65 28.99
N ALA A 397 -5.41 30.09 28.01
CA ALA A 397 -5.00 31.15 27.09
C ALA A 397 -5.01 32.55 27.73
N ALA A 398 -5.78 32.75 28.82
CA ALA A 398 -5.84 34.02 29.55
C ALA A 398 -4.63 34.22 30.48
N GLY A 399 -4.11 33.15 31.10
CA GLY A 399 -2.96 33.24 32.01
C GLY A 399 -1.60 33.48 31.33
N ALA A 400 -1.47 33.14 30.05
CA ALA A 400 -0.25 33.38 29.28
C ALA A 400 -0.15 34.83 28.76
N ALA A 401 -1.27 35.54 28.62
CA ALA A 401 -1.29 36.94 28.20
C ALA A 401 -0.86 37.89 29.33
N ASP A 402 -1.16 37.56 30.58
CA ASP A 402 -0.89 38.45 31.74
C ASP A 402 0.58 38.41 32.20
N ALA A 403 1.29 37.30 31.98
CA ALA A 403 2.71 37.19 32.31
C ALA A 403 3.65 37.90 31.31
N GLY A 404 3.13 38.29 30.14
CA GLY A 404 3.87 39.03 29.11
C GLY A 404 3.88 40.55 29.34
N ALA A 405 2.91 41.09 30.09
CA ALA A 405 2.79 42.53 30.32
C ALA A 405 3.68 43.05 31.47
N ALA A 406 4.06 42.18 32.43
CA ALA A 406 4.82 42.58 33.61
C ALA A 406 6.36 42.62 33.42
N LYS A 407 6.87 42.48 32.19
CA LYS A 407 8.32 42.52 31.89
C LYS A 407 8.78 43.73 31.05
N ASN A 408 7.88 44.65 30.72
CA ASN A 408 8.20 45.87 29.97
C ASN A 408 7.69 47.13 30.69
N SER A 409 8.11 47.34 31.93
CA SER A 409 8.00 48.63 32.63
C SER A 409 9.23 48.89 33.48
#